data_AF-A0A4Z0VW39-F1
#
_entry.id   AF-A0A4Z0VW39-F1
#
_cell.length_a   1.000
_cell.length_b   1.000
_cell.length_c   1.000
_cell.angle_alpha   90.00
_cell.angle_beta   90.00
_cell.angle_gamma   90.00
#
_symmetry.space_group_name_H-M   'P 1'
#
loop_
_entity.id
_entity.type
_entity.pdbx_description
1 polymer ?
#
loop_
_entity_poly.entity_id
_entity_poly.type
_entity_poly.pdbx_seq_one_letter_code
_entity_poly.pdbx_strand_id
1 'polypeptide(L)'
;MINKSTYSKEWVNDLKENFIKADPLLIERVIMALTLLESLSKVKLDFIFKGGTSLTLLIDKLYRFSIDVDIILENQSDKLDNFFNNLINDSSFIKYEEQIRRNNHNIPKSHYKFYYNSFYDNSEKYILLDILYEKNNYSNIIKKDINCEFISTEEPYLEVDIPCVEDILGDKLTAFAPNTTGILYDTNKNLEIIKQMFDIGILFDYAKDLTSVKKNI
;
A
#
# COMPACT_ATOMS: atom_id res chain seq x y z
N MET A 1 3.73 -9.24 15.34
CA MET A 1 4.39 -9.74 14.11
C MET A 1 3.42 -10.61 13.32
N ILE A 2 3.54 -10.70 11.99
CA ILE A 2 2.74 -11.61 11.16
C ILE A 2 3.15 -13.06 11.44
N ASN A 3 2.17 -13.87 11.82
CA ASN A 3 2.36 -15.27 12.16
C ASN A 3 2.68 -16.10 10.92
N LYS A 4 3.53 -17.12 11.11
CA LYS A 4 3.95 -18.02 10.03
C LYS A 4 2.79 -18.77 9.36
N SER A 5 1.70 -19.02 10.10
CA SER A 5 0.48 -19.65 9.59
C SER A 5 -0.16 -18.87 8.42
N THR A 6 0.03 -17.55 8.39
CA THR A 6 -0.45 -16.68 7.31
C THR A 6 0.12 -17.06 5.94
N TYR A 7 1.36 -17.57 5.90
CA TYR A 7 2.06 -17.95 4.67
C TYR A 7 1.76 -19.40 4.26
N SER A 8 0.47 -19.76 4.18
CA SER A 8 0.03 -21.11 3.85
C SER A 8 -1.13 -21.11 2.84
N LYS A 9 -1.27 -22.23 2.11
CA LYS A 9 -2.39 -22.42 1.18
C LYS A 9 -3.70 -22.51 1.91
N GLU A 10 -3.68 -23.16 3.06
CA GLU A 10 -4.81 -23.34 3.96
C GLU A 10 -5.36 -21.97 4.36
N TRP A 11 -4.51 -21.06 4.84
CA TRP A 11 -4.90 -19.69 5.19
C TRP A 11 -5.55 -18.93 4.02
N VAL A 12 -4.94 -18.99 2.82
CA VAL A 12 -5.49 -18.33 1.63
C VAL A 12 -6.83 -18.93 1.22
N ASN A 13 -6.98 -20.25 1.31
CA ASN A 13 -8.22 -20.94 0.97
C ASN A 13 -9.34 -20.60 1.96
N ASP A 14 -9.03 -20.51 3.26
CA ASP A 14 -9.98 -20.11 4.29
C ASP A 14 -10.45 -18.65 4.07
N LEU A 15 -9.53 -17.73 3.75
CA LEU A 15 -9.90 -16.36 3.41
C LEU A 15 -10.79 -16.27 2.17
N LYS A 16 -10.53 -17.12 1.18
CA LYS A 16 -11.31 -17.15 -0.07
C LYS A 16 -12.79 -17.48 0.17
N GLU A 17 -13.13 -18.22 1.23
CA GLU A 17 -14.54 -18.47 1.58
C GLU A 17 -15.30 -17.17 1.88
N ASN A 18 -14.61 -16.16 2.43
CA ASN A 18 -15.16 -14.84 2.72
C ASN A 18 -15.17 -13.91 1.50
N PHE A 19 -14.32 -14.17 0.49
CA PHE A 19 -14.20 -13.35 -0.73
C PHE A 19 -14.61 -14.14 -1.98
N ILE A 20 -15.92 -14.22 -2.22
CA ILE A 20 -16.51 -14.93 -3.37
C ILE A 20 -15.82 -14.48 -4.68
N LYS A 21 -15.25 -15.46 -5.41
CA LYS A 21 -14.53 -15.30 -6.69
C LYS A 21 -13.16 -14.59 -6.63
N ALA A 22 -12.59 -14.38 -5.45
CA ALA A 22 -11.21 -13.90 -5.35
C ALA A 22 -10.22 -14.94 -5.91
N ASP A 23 -9.27 -14.47 -6.73
CA ASP A 23 -8.11 -15.26 -7.15
C ASP A 23 -7.20 -15.50 -5.93
N PRO A 24 -6.90 -16.76 -5.56
CA PRO A 24 -5.98 -17.06 -4.46
C PRO A 24 -4.64 -16.35 -4.58
N LEU A 25 -4.12 -16.17 -5.80
CA LEU A 25 -2.85 -15.49 -6.02
C LEU A 25 -2.95 -13.99 -5.72
N LEU A 26 -4.15 -13.42 -5.85
CA LEU A 26 -4.40 -12.03 -5.50
C LEU A 26 -4.45 -11.84 -3.98
N ILE A 27 -5.05 -12.78 -3.24
CA ILE A 27 -5.03 -12.80 -1.77
C ILE A 27 -3.59 -12.92 -1.26
N GLU A 28 -2.81 -13.86 -1.81
CA GLU A 28 -1.38 -13.99 -1.51
C GLU A 28 -0.63 -12.67 -1.71
N ARG A 29 -0.90 -11.95 -2.81
CA ARG A 29 -0.26 -10.66 -3.06
C ARG A 29 -0.64 -9.59 -2.04
N VAL A 30 -1.88 -9.59 -1.52
CA VAL A 30 -2.27 -8.68 -0.42
C VAL A 30 -1.51 -9.02 0.86
N ILE A 31 -1.42 -10.29 1.22
CA ILE A 31 -0.64 -10.78 2.37
C ILE A 31 0.83 -10.33 2.25
N MET A 32 1.41 -10.52 1.07
CA MET A 32 2.81 -10.15 0.83
C MET A 32 3.01 -8.63 0.81
N ALA A 33 2.03 -7.83 0.38
CA ALA A 33 2.09 -6.37 0.49
C ALA A 33 2.09 -5.90 1.96
N LEU A 34 1.24 -6.50 2.80
CA LEU A 34 1.25 -6.26 4.25
C LEU A 34 2.53 -6.76 4.93
N THR A 35 3.12 -7.85 4.42
CA THR A 35 4.42 -8.35 4.87
C THR A 35 5.53 -7.37 4.56
N LEU A 36 5.52 -6.74 3.39
CA LEU A 36 6.48 -5.68 3.03
C LEU A 36 6.32 -4.47 3.95
N LEU A 37 5.08 -4.05 4.22
CA LEU A 37 4.76 -2.97 5.15
C LEU A 37 5.27 -3.24 6.57
N GLU A 38 5.02 -4.43 7.10
CA GLU A 38 5.53 -4.86 8.41
C GLU A 38 7.06 -4.83 8.42
N SER A 39 7.70 -5.32 7.35
CA SER A 39 9.15 -5.42 7.28
C SER A 39 9.81 -4.04 7.18
N LEU A 40 9.20 -3.08 6.46
CA LEU A 40 9.64 -1.67 6.43
C LEU A 40 9.54 -1.02 7.83
N SER A 41 8.45 -1.28 8.55
CA SER A 41 8.24 -0.78 9.91
C SER A 41 9.24 -1.40 10.90
N LYS A 42 9.52 -2.69 10.75
CA LYS A 42 10.47 -3.44 11.59
C LYS A 42 11.90 -2.94 11.46
N VAL A 43 12.35 -2.56 10.25
CA VAL A 43 13.66 -1.92 10.05
C VAL A 43 13.70 -0.45 10.47
N LYS A 44 12.59 0.07 11.02
CA LYS A 44 12.43 1.45 11.51
C LYS A 44 12.73 2.49 10.44
N LEU A 45 12.29 2.22 9.21
CA LEU A 45 12.21 3.26 8.19
C LEU A 45 11.14 4.27 8.63
N ASP A 46 11.43 5.56 8.56
CA ASP A 46 10.49 6.64 8.90
C ASP A 46 9.71 7.03 7.64
N PHE A 47 8.47 6.55 7.53
CA PHE A 47 7.64 6.70 6.33
C PHE A 47 6.17 6.84 6.67
N ILE A 48 5.41 7.43 5.74
CA ILE A 48 3.94 7.46 5.80
C ILE A 48 3.40 6.48 4.77
N PHE A 49 2.58 5.52 5.20
CA PHE A 49 1.90 4.58 4.32
C PHE A 49 0.64 5.22 3.72
N LYS A 50 0.50 5.18 2.39
CA LYS A 50 -0.64 5.78 1.67
C LYS A 50 -1.18 4.85 0.59
N GLY A 51 -1.99 5.41 -0.31
CA GLY A 51 -2.46 4.71 -1.51
C GLY A 51 -3.62 3.76 -1.23
N GLY A 52 -3.96 2.93 -2.23
CA GLY A 52 -5.13 2.06 -2.16
C GLY A 52 -5.02 0.95 -1.11
N THR A 53 -3.80 0.48 -0.82
CA THR A 53 -3.56 -0.62 0.13
C THR A 53 -3.69 -0.15 1.58
N SER A 54 -3.46 1.13 1.86
CA SER A 54 -3.70 1.71 3.20
C SER A 54 -5.16 1.62 3.66
N LEU A 55 -6.11 1.55 2.71
CA LEU A 55 -7.53 1.40 3.01
C LEU A 55 -7.84 0.10 3.76
N THR A 56 -7.04 -0.95 3.55
CA THR A 56 -7.16 -2.24 4.25
C THR A 56 -6.95 -2.12 5.77
N LEU A 57 -6.21 -1.10 6.23
CA LEU A 57 -5.97 -0.85 7.67
C LEU A 57 -6.84 0.30 8.22
N LEU A 58 -7.33 1.17 7.33
CA LEU A 58 -8.13 2.33 7.71
C LEU A 58 -9.63 2.04 7.83
N ILE A 59 -10.12 1.08 7.03
CA ILE A 59 -11.54 0.83 6.86
C ILE A 59 -11.84 -0.61 7.29
N ASP A 60 -12.87 -0.79 8.11
CA ASP A 60 -13.21 -2.09 8.71
C ASP A 60 -13.71 -3.13 7.71
N LYS A 61 -14.06 -2.70 6.49
CA LYS A 61 -14.55 -3.56 5.42
C LYS A 61 -13.69 -3.41 4.18
N LEU A 62 -13.24 -4.54 3.64
CA LEU A 62 -12.62 -4.58 2.33
C LEU A 62 -13.67 -4.44 1.22
N TYR A 63 -13.42 -3.49 0.31
CA TYR A 63 -14.25 -3.31 -0.88
C TYR A 63 -13.55 -3.73 -2.18
N ARG A 64 -12.21 -3.67 -2.25
CA ARG A 64 -11.41 -4.22 -3.36
C ARG A 64 -9.99 -4.52 -2.91
N PHE A 65 -9.33 -5.46 -3.60
CA PHE A 65 -7.91 -5.73 -3.36
C PHE A 65 -7.01 -4.63 -3.93
N SER A 66 -5.96 -4.30 -3.19
CA SER A 66 -4.84 -3.48 -3.60
C SER A 66 -3.56 -4.20 -3.18
N ILE A 67 -2.54 -4.16 -4.03
CA ILE A 67 -1.41 -5.11 -4.01
C ILE A 67 -0.04 -4.45 -4.11
N ASP A 68 -0.04 -3.13 -4.21
CA ASP A 68 1.17 -2.30 -4.25
C ASP A 68 1.31 -1.61 -2.90
N VAL A 69 2.54 -1.29 -2.49
CA VAL A 69 2.81 -0.53 -1.28
C VAL A 69 3.24 0.86 -1.69
N ASP A 70 2.44 1.87 -1.36
CA ASP A 70 2.75 3.27 -1.63
C ASP A 70 3.18 3.96 -0.33
N ILE A 71 4.37 4.57 -0.30
CA ILE A 71 4.87 5.30 0.86
C ILE A 71 5.35 6.71 0.49
N ILE A 72 5.33 7.60 1.47
CA ILE A 72 6.03 8.88 1.43
C ILE A 72 7.27 8.81 2.33
N LEU A 73 8.40 9.27 1.79
CA LEU A 73 9.62 9.55 2.54
C LEU A 73 9.94 11.04 2.40
N GLU A 74 10.33 11.72 3.47
CA GLU A 74 10.62 13.17 3.37
C GLU A 74 11.82 13.45 2.45
N ASN A 75 12.86 12.61 2.52
CA ASN A 75 14.09 12.78 1.76
C ASN A 75 14.54 11.45 1.17
N GLN A 76 15.14 11.51 -0.02
CA GLN A 76 15.86 10.37 -0.57
C GLN A 76 17.09 10.12 0.30
N SER A 77 17.11 8.97 0.99
CA SER A 77 18.19 8.59 1.89
C SER A 77 19.24 7.78 1.14
N ASP A 78 20.52 8.16 1.25
CA ASP A 78 21.65 7.34 0.79
C ASP A 78 21.73 5.97 1.51
N LYS A 79 20.92 5.76 2.55
CA LYS A 79 20.86 4.52 3.34
C LYS A 79 19.70 3.61 2.96
N LEU A 80 18.90 3.95 1.94
CA LEU A 80 17.73 3.16 1.57
C LEU A 80 18.10 1.70 1.25
N ASP A 81 19.23 1.49 0.56
CA ASP A 81 19.77 0.15 0.31
C ASP A 81 20.11 -0.61 1.59
N ASN A 82 20.62 0.06 2.63
CA ASN A 82 20.88 -0.60 3.91
C ASN A 82 19.59 -1.05 4.59
N PHE A 83 18.52 -0.24 4.53
CA PHE A 83 17.21 -0.64 5.03
C PHE A 83 16.66 -1.84 4.27
N PHE A 84 16.75 -1.85 2.95
CA PHE A 84 16.25 -2.95 2.12
C PHE A 84 17.05 -4.24 2.28
N ASN A 85 18.38 -4.15 2.43
CA ASN A 85 19.22 -5.30 2.75
C ASN A 85 18.87 -5.90 4.11
N ASN A 86 18.68 -5.05 5.14
CA ASN A 86 18.23 -5.51 6.46
C ASN A 86 16.83 -6.14 6.41
N LEU A 87 15.94 -5.56 5.61
CA LEU A 87 14.58 -6.06 5.40
C LEU A 87 14.59 -7.48 4.81
N ILE A 88 15.39 -7.72 3.78
CA ILE A 88 15.47 -9.03 3.11
C ILE A 88 16.07 -10.10 4.02
N ASN A 89 17.04 -9.75 4.87
CA ASN A 89 17.66 -10.71 5.78
C ASN A 89 16.69 -11.29 6.84
N ASP A 90 15.55 -10.64 7.08
CA ASP A 90 14.62 -10.98 8.17
C ASP A 90 13.14 -10.95 7.72
N SER A 91 12.89 -11.26 6.45
CA SER A 91 11.54 -11.35 5.86
C SER A 91 11.43 -12.48 4.84
N SER A 92 10.24 -12.61 4.24
CA SER A 92 9.94 -13.58 3.18
C SER A 92 10.44 -13.15 1.79
N PHE A 93 11.05 -11.97 1.66
CA PHE A 93 11.58 -11.46 0.40
C PHE A 93 13.00 -11.96 0.12
N ILE A 94 13.30 -12.24 -1.14
CA ILE A 94 14.57 -12.86 -1.56
C ILE A 94 15.55 -11.87 -2.23
N LYS A 95 15.02 -10.84 -2.90
CA LYS A 95 15.80 -9.79 -3.58
C LYS A 95 14.91 -8.58 -3.83
N TYR A 96 15.54 -7.44 -4.08
CA TYR A 96 14.86 -6.24 -4.57
C TYR A 96 15.55 -5.71 -5.84
N GLU A 97 14.78 -5.00 -6.66
CA GLU A 97 15.28 -4.36 -7.88
C GLU A 97 14.63 -2.98 -8.04
N GLU A 98 15.43 -1.95 -8.29
CA GLU A 98 14.89 -0.65 -8.69
C GLU A 98 14.38 -0.71 -10.13
N GLN A 99 13.10 -0.39 -10.32
CA GLN A 99 12.51 -0.23 -11.63
C GLN A 99 12.67 1.22 -12.10
N ILE A 100 13.79 1.51 -12.75
CA ILE A 100 14.06 2.85 -13.32
C ILE A 100 13.04 3.14 -14.44
N ARG A 101 12.12 4.06 -14.18
CA ARG A 101 11.18 4.58 -15.18
C ARG A 101 11.68 5.92 -15.68
N ARG A 102 11.79 6.09 -17.00
CA ARG A 102 12.03 7.41 -17.62
C ARG A 102 10.74 8.22 -17.52
N ASN A 103 10.56 8.93 -16.41
CA ASN A 103 9.45 9.86 -16.27
C ASN A 103 9.85 11.21 -16.91
N ASN A 104 9.02 11.70 -17.82
CA ASN A 104 9.16 13.04 -18.41
C ASN A 104 8.74 14.15 -17.42
N HIS A 105 8.21 13.77 -16.26
CA HIS A 105 7.80 14.68 -15.21
C HIS A 105 8.80 14.56 -14.06
N ASN A 106 9.30 15.70 -13.61
CA ASN A 106 10.35 15.88 -12.59
C ASN A 106 9.86 15.49 -11.17
N ILE A 107 9.00 14.47 -11.06
CA ILE A 107 8.41 14.00 -9.81
C ILE A 107 9.45 13.13 -9.11
N PRO A 108 9.86 13.46 -7.88
CA PRO A 108 10.86 12.71 -7.15
C PRO A 108 10.25 11.41 -6.62
N LYS A 109 10.23 10.37 -7.46
CA LYS A 109 9.68 9.04 -7.15
C LYS A 109 10.67 7.94 -7.51
N SER A 110 10.72 6.91 -6.66
CA SER A 110 11.39 5.64 -6.95
C SER A 110 10.37 4.51 -6.96
N HIS A 111 10.65 3.49 -7.77
CA HIS A 111 9.83 2.29 -7.87
C HIS A 111 10.72 1.08 -7.64
N TYR A 112 10.34 0.20 -6.73
CA TYR A 112 11.09 -1.03 -6.44
C TYR A 112 10.19 -2.25 -6.60
N LYS A 113 10.78 -3.37 -7.01
CA LYS A 113 10.18 -4.69 -6.95
C LYS A 113 10.83 -5.46 -5.82
N PHE A 114 10.04 -5.98 -4.89
CA PHE A 114 10.46 -6.91 -3.86
C PHE A 114 10.01 -8.31 -4.23
N TYR A 115 10.95 -9.19 -4.56
CA TYR A 115 10.67 -10.52 -5.06
C TYR A 115 10.53 -11.52 -3.92
N TYR A 116 9.64 -12.49 -4.08
CA TYR A 116 9.41 -13.60 -3.15
C TYR A 116 9.05 -14.87 -3.91
N ASN A 117 9.21 -16.02 -3.27
CA ASN A 117 8.69 -17.29 -3.78
C ASN A 117 7.27 -17.48 -3.26
N SER A 118 6.31 -17.65 -4.18
CA SER A 118 4.91 -17.88 -3.83
C SER A 118 4.77 -19.12 -2.95
N PHE A 119 4.16 -18.97 -1.78
CA PHE A 119 3.80 -20.12 -0.94
C PHE A 119 2.55 -20.85 -1.47
N TYR A 120 1.86 -20.26 -2.46
CA TYR A 120 0.70 -20.85 -3.11
C TYR A 120 1.05 -21.69 -4.36
N ASP A 121 1.98 -21.26 -5.22
CA ASP A 121 2.30 -21.97 -6.47
C ASP A 121 3.80 -22.19 -6.73
N ASN A 122 4.67 -21.79 -5.79
CA ASN A 122 6.12 -21.89 -5.88
C ASN A 122 6.77 -21.06 -7.00
N SER A 123 6.02 -20.22 -7.72
CA SER A 123 6.59 -19.31 -8.72
C SER A 123 7.21 -18.07 -8.08
N GLU A 124 8.24 -17.50 -8.72
CA GLU A 124 8.81 -16.21 -8.32
C GLU A 124 7.83 -15.09 -8.68
N LYS A 125 7.46 -14.28 -7.68
CA LYS A 125 6.56 -13.13 -7.81
C LYS A 125 7.19 -11.90 -7.17
N TYR A 126 6.53 -10.75 -7.27
CA TYR A 126 6.98 -9.53 -6.61
C TYR A 126 5.83 -8.66 -6.10
N ILE A 127 6.15 -7.82 -5.13
CA ILE A 127 5.35 -6.68 -4.66
C ILE A 127 6.04 -5.40 -5.14
N LEU A 128 5.24 -4.43 -5.62
CA LEU A 128 5.74 -3.11 -5.97
C LEU A 128 5.76 -2.23 -4.71
N LEU A 129 6.88 -1.54 -4.51
CA LEU A 129 7.03 -0.44 -3.56
C LEU A 129 7.22 0.84 -4.34
N ASP A 130 6.24 1.73 -4.25
CA ASP A 130 6.27 3.07 -4.84
C ASP A 130 6.59 4.08 -3.72
N ILE A 131 7.68 4.81 -3.90
CA ILE A 131 8.17 5.80 -2.94
C ILE A 131 8.05 7.17 -3.56
N LEU A 132 7.31 8.06 -2.90
CA LEU A 132 7.27 9.48 -3.21
C LEU A 132 8.14 10.24 -2.21
N TYR A 133 9.14 10.97 -2.71
CA TYR A 133 10.00 11.80 -1.87
C TYR A 133 9.42 13.21 -1.74
N GLU A 134 8.69 13.46 -0.65
CA GLU A 134 8.16 14.78 -0.35
C GLU A 134 7.93 14.95 1.14
N LYS A 135 7.90 16.20 1.58
CA LYS A 135 7.44 16.53 2.92
C LYS A 135 5.96 16.14 3.06
N ASN A 136 5.59 15.62 4.22
CA ASN A 136 4.20 15.32 4.54
C ASN A 136 3.29 16.55 4.32
N ASN A 137 2.34 16.41 3.40
CA ASN A 137 1.33 17.42 3.09
C ASN A 137 -0.05 17.08 3.68
N TYR A 138 -0.19 15.92 4.33
CA TYR A 138 -1.42 15.53 5.00
C TYR A 138 -1.60 16.29 6.31
N SER A 139 -2.83 16.70 6.55
CA SER A 139 -3.21 17.48 7.73
C SER A 139 -3.23 16.64 9.01
N ASN A 140 -3.51 15.35 8.91
CA ASN A 140 -3.67 14.45 10.05
C ASN A 140 -3.15 13.05 9.74
N ILE A 141 -2.05 12.69 10.41
CA ILE A 141 -1.48 11.34 10.39
C ILE A 141 -1.94 10.60 11.64
N ILE A 142 -2.46 9.41 11.46
CA ILE A 142 -2.89 8.52 12.52
C ILE A 142 -2.02 7.26 12.53
N LYS A 143 -1.87 6.67 13.72
CA LYS A 143 -1.23 5.38 13.88
C LYS A 143 -2.24 4.26 13.76
N LYS A 144 -1.87 3.22 13.00
CA LYS A 144 -2.67 2.00 12.84
C LYS A 144 -1.79 0.79 13.04
N ASP A 145 -2.32 -0.18 13.79
CA ASP A 145 -1.75 -1.51 13.85
C ASP A 145 -1.75 -2.14 12.46
N ILE A 146 -0.65 -2.80 12.10
CA ILE A 146 -0.60 -3.67 10.93
C ILE A 146 -1.31 -4.98 11.31
N ASN A 147 -2.64 -4.90 11.39
CA ASN A 147 -3.52 -6.01 11.75
C ASN A 147 -4.84 -5.86 10.98
N CYS A 148 -5.20 -6.88 10.22
CA CYS A 148 -6.44 -6.94 9.46
C CYS A 148 -6.78 -8.39 9.10
N GLU A 149 -7.96 -8.61 8.52
CA GLU A 149 -8.49 -9.96 8.22
C GLU A 149 -7.56 -10.82 7.33
N PHE A 150 -6.67 -10.23 6.54
CA PHE A 150 -5.76 -10.97 5.66
C PHE A 150 -4.60 -11.66 6.36
N ILE A 151 -4.24 -11.20 7.55
CA ILE A 151 -3.03 -11.61 8.24
C ILE A 151 -3.35 -12.04 9.66
N SER A 152 -2.74 -13.14 10.10
CA SER A 152 -2.74 -13.49 11.52
C SER A 152 -1.57 -12.77 12.18
N THR A 153 -1.82 -12.00 13.24
CA THR A 153 -0.79 -11.26 13.97
C THR A 153 -0.90 -11.49 15.47
N GLU A 154 0.23 -11.40 16.16
CA GLU A 154 0.33 -11.47 17.63
C GLU A 154 0.86 -10.16 18.22
N GLU A 155 0.38 -9.83 19.43
CA GLU A 155 0.82 -8.67 20.20
C GLU A 155 2.29 -8.81 20.68
N PRO A 156 3.04 -7.70 20.76
CA PRO A 156 2.65 -6.35 20.36
C PRO A 156 2.60 -6.19 18.83
N TYR A 157 1.57 -5.50 18.35
CA TYR A 157 1.43 -5.17 16.93
C TYR A 157 2.46 -4.10 16.54
N LEU A 158 2.98 -4.21 15.32
CA LEU A 158 3.73 -3.11 14.72
C LEU A 158 2.73 -2.09 14.20
N GLU A 159 3.00 -0.83 14.50
CA GLU A 159 2.20 0.31 14.04
C GLU A 159 2.83 0.93 12.81
N VAL A 160 2.00 1.58 12.00
CA VAL A 160 2.41 2.41 10.88
C VAL A 160 1.64 3.73 10.86
N ASP A 161 2.30 4.78 10.40
CA ASP A 161 1.71 6.09 10.18
C ASP A 161 0.94 6.12 8.86
N ILE A 162 -0.34 6.49 8.91
CA ILE A 162 -1.25 6.55 7.76
C ILE A 162 -2.02 7.88 7.78
N PRO A 163 -2.27 8.54 6.64
CA PRO A 163 -3.18 9.69 6.59
C PRO A 163 -4.61 9.30 6.99
N CYS A 164 -5.35 10.21 7.60
CA CYS A 164 -6.74 9.95 7.93
C CYS A 164 -7.63 9.81 6.67
N VAL A 165 -8.86 9.33 6.85
CA VAL A 165 -9.83 9.08 5.77
C VAL A 165 -10.04 10.33 4.90
N GLU A 166 -10.23 11.50 5.52
CA GLU A 166 -10.47 12.76 4.84
C GLU A 166 -9.28 13.20 3.96
N ASP A 167 -8.07 12.95 4.44
CA ASP A 167 -6.83 13.31 3.76
C ASP A 167 -6.59 12.41 2.53
N ILE A 168 -6.85 11.11 2.65
CA ILE A 168 -6.79 10.19 1.50
C ILE A 168 -7.90 10.49 0.49
N LEU A 169 -9.11 10.85 0.96
CA LEU A 169 -10.20 11.27 0.08
C LEU A 169 -9.79 12.51 -0.73
N GLY A 170 -9.18 13.50 -0.09
CA GLY A 170 -8.62 14.68 -0.75
C GLY A 170 -7.58 14.30 -1.82
N ASP A 171 -6.55 13.52 -1.44
CA ASP A 171 -5.50 13.05 -2.34
C ASP A 171 -6.09 12.34 -3.58
N LYS A 172 -7.10 11.49 -3.40
CA LYS A 172 -7.76 10.81 -4.53
C LYS A 172 -8.58 11.73 -5.42
N LEU A 173 -9.26 12.73 -4.84
CA LEU A 173 -9.99 13.74 -5.62
C LEU A 173 -9.05 14.57 -6.50
N THR A 174 -7.80 14.80 -6.06
CA THR A 174 -6.80 15.51 -6.88
C THR A 174 -6.53 14.78 -8.20
N ALA A 175 -6.65 13.45 -8.27
CA ALA A 175 -6.46 12.70 -9.50
C ALA A 175 -7.41 13.10 -10.64
N PHE A 176 -8.52 13.79 -10.33
CA PHE A 176 -9.54 14.28 -11.25
C PHE A 176 -9.58 15.81 -11.38
N ALA A 177 -8.77 16.54 -10.64
CA ALA A 177 -8.82 18.01 -10.66
C ALA A 177 -8.19 18.57 -11.96
N PRO A 178 -8.76 19.66 -12.52
CA PRO A 178 -8.50 20.13 -13.89
C PRO A 178 -7.06 20.60 -14.18
N ASN A 179 -6.22 20.78 -13.16
CA ASN A 179 -4.84 21.25 -13.28
C ASN A 179 -3.83 20.29 -12.61
N THR A 180 -4.14 19.01 -12.54
CA THR A 180 -3.29 18.03 -11.85
C THR A 180 -2.50 17.17 -12.83
N THR A 181 -1.43 16.55 -12.33
CA THR A 181 -0.72 15.45 -13.01
C THR A 181 -1.49 14.13 -12.91
N GLY A 182 -2.81 14.19 -12.73
CA GLY A 182 -3.71 13.07 -12.49
C GLY A 182 -3.88 12.13 -13.70
N ILE A 183 -4.93 11.33 -13.68
CA ILE A 183 -5.17 10.35 -14.75
C ILE A 183 -5.87 11.05 -15.91
N LEU A 184 -5.15 11.26 -17.01
CA LEU A 184 -5.71 11.82 -18.23
C LEU A 184 -6.82 10.93 -18.81
N TYR A 185 -7.98 11.51 -19.10
CA TYR A 185 -9.05 10.84 -19.84
C TYR A 185 -8.57 10.43 -21.24
N ASP A 186 -9.20 9.41 -21.81
CA ASP A 186 -8.90 8.86 -23.15
C ASP A 186 -7.48 8.31 -23.35
N THR A 187 -6.74 8.05 -22.26
CA THR A 187 -5.37 7.47 -22.31
C THR A 187 -5.32 5.96 -22.10
N ASN A 188 -6.40 5.22 -22.37
CA ASN A 188 -6.56 3.79 -22.05
C ASN A 188 -6.39 3.43 -20.56
N LYS A 189 -6.39 4.43 -19.66
CA LYS A 189 -6.28 4.28 -18.19
C LYS A 189 -7.64 4.19 -17.49
N ASN A 190 -8.62 3.57 -18.15
CA ASN A 190 -10.00 3.52 -17.65
C ASN A 190 -10.10 2.72 -16.35
N LEU A 191 -9.29 1.68 -16.17
CA LEU A 191 -9.27 0.88 -14.96
C LEU A 191 -8.75 1.68 -13.76
N GLU A 192 -7.74 2.50 -13.96
CA GLU A 192 -7.15 3.38 -12.95
C GLU A 192 -8.15 4.44 -12.52
N ILE A 193 -8.89 5.03 -13.49
CA ILE A 193 -10.00 5.95 -13.20
C ILE A 193 -11.07 5.25 -12.35
N ILE A 194 -11.51 4.06 -12.75
CA ILE A 194 -12.53 3.29 -12.03
C ILE A 194 -12.07 2.97 -10.60
N LYS A 195 -10.81 2.56 -10.40
CA LYS A 195 -10.25 2.31 -9.06
C LYS A 195 -10.30 3.56 -8.18
N GLN A 196 -9.92 4.73 -8.72
CA GLN A 196 -9.97 5.98 -7.95
C GLN A 196 -11.41 6.39 -7.63
N MET A 197 -12.34 6.31 -8.59
CA MET A 197 -13.76 6.62 -8.35
C MET A 197 -14.38 5.70 -7.30
N PHE A 198 -14.07 4.40 -7.36
CA PHE A 198 -14.55 3.43 -6.39
C PHE A 198 -14.05 3.74 -4.98
N ASP A 199 -12.75 4.01 -4.84
CA ASP A 199 -12.16 4.38 -3.55
C ASP A 199 -12.74 5.69 -3.02
N ILE A 200 -12.98 6.69 -3.88
CA ILE A 200 -13.64 7.95 -3.51
C ILE A 200 -15.03 7.69 -2.95
N GLY A 201 -15.83 6.86 -3.62
CA GLY A 201 -17.19 6.51 -3.16
C GLY A 201 -17.18 5.91 -1.76
N ILE A 202 -16.27 4.98 -1.49
CA ILE A 202 -16.11 4.37 -0.17
C ILE A 202 -15.65 5.40 0.85
N LEU A 203 -14.56 6.12 0.57
CA LEU A 203 -14.00 7.10 1.51
C LEU A 203 -14.99 8.22 1.82
N PHE A 204 -15.84 8.60 0.88
CA PHE A 204 -16.91 9.56 1.11
C PHE A 204 -17.91 9.08 2.15
N ASP A 205 -18.27 7.79 2.15
CA ASP A 205 -19.16 7.20 3.15
C ASP A 205 -18.53 7.14 4.56
N TYR A 206 -17.20 7.07 4.65
CA TYR A 206 -16.46 7.04 5.93
C TYR A 206 -15.99 8.42 6.43
N ALA A 207 -15.94 9.42 5.55
CA ALA A 207 -15.49 10.77 5.90
C ALA A 207 -16.47 11.44 6.88
N LYS A 208 -15.93 11.98 7.97
CA LYS A 208 -16.73 12.66 9.02
C LYS A 208 -16.67 14.18 8.90
N ASP A 209 -15.63 14.72 8.27
CA ASP A 209 -15.47 16.17 8.04
C ASP A 209 -15.01 16.50 6.62
N LEU A 210 -15.96 16.88 5.76
CA LEU A 210 -15.67 17.34 4.40
C LEU A 210 -14.90 18.67 4.35
N THR A 211 -14.87 19.44 5.43
CA THR A 211 -14.07 20.67 5.52
C THR A 211 -12.59 20.34 5.54
N SER A 212 -12.19 19.24 6.20
CA SER A 212 -10.82 18.73 6.18
C SER A 212 -10.42 18.27 4.79
N VAL A 213 -11.31 17.57 4.08
CA VAL A 213 -11.09 17.14 2.69
C VAL A 213 -10.70 18.32 1.80
N LYS A 214 -11.44 19.44 1.89
CA LYS A 214 -11.18 20.66 1.11
C LYS A 214 -9.79 21.27 1.34
N LYS A 215 -9.17 21.07 2.52
CA LYS A 215 -7.84 21.61 2.80
C LYS A 215 -6.72 20.85 2.07
N ASN A 216 -6.99 19.62 1.64
CA ASN A 216 -6.03 18.73 0.98
C ASN A 216 -6.30 18.56 -0.53
N ILE A 217 -7.10 19.45 -1.14
CA ILE A 217 -7.34 19.55 -2.59
C ILE A 217 -6.80 20.89 -3.08
#